data_AF-A0A843WZZ4-F1
#
_entry.id   AF-A0A843WZZ4-F1
#
_cell.length_a   1.000
_cell.length_b   1.000
_cell.length_c   1.000
_cell.angle_alpha   90.00
_cell.angle_beta   90.00
_cell.angle_gamma   90.00
#
_symmetry.space_group_name_H-M   'P 1'
#
loop_
_entity.id
_entity.type
_entity.pdbx_description
1 polymer ?
#
loop_
_entity_poly.entity_id
_entity_poly.type
_entity_poly.pdbx_seq_one_letter_code
_entity_poly.pdbx_strand_id
1 'polypeptide(L)'
;MLKRTIRERKEYLYRKNLEAKERLFYEKKRKIRDALAEGKPIPTELRNEEADLRKEIDLEDEQTAIPRSHIDDEYANATEQDPKILLTTSRDPSQPLTQFAKVNHLPLLGFFSLFLACIGSSGLMLSLLNVTGIEIGLS
;
A
#
# COMPACT_ATOMS: atom_id res chain seq x y z
N MET A 1 -19.87 -14.69 12.54
CA MET A 1 -18.58 -13.99 12.45
C MET A 1 -17.46 -14.90 11.93
N LEU A 2 -17.08 -15.99 12.61
CA LEU A 2 -15.96 -16.86 12.21
C LEU A 2 -16.06 -17.45 10.78
N LYS A 3 -17.26 -17.88 10.36
CA LYS A 3 -17.48 -18.38 8.99
C LYS A 3 -17.22 -17.33 7.91
N ARG A 4 -17.53 -16.05 8.20
CA ARG A 4 -17.34 -14.94 7.27
C ARG A 4 -15.86 -14.67 7.04
N THR A 5 -15.07 -14.58 8.10
CA THR A 5 -13.61 -14.38 8.01
C THR A 5 -12.90 -15.53 7.28
N ILE A 6 -13.33 -16.78 7.53
CA ILE A 6 -12.78 -17.95 6.81
C ILE A 6 -13.11 -17.86 5.32
N ARG A 7 -14.33 -17.46 4.97
CA ARG A 7 -14.76 -17.26 3.58
C ARG A 7 -13.93 -16.16 2.91
N GLU A 8 -13.83 -14.99 3.52
CA GLU A 8 -13.06 -13.84 3.00
C GLU A 8 -11.59 -14.20 2.78
N ARG A 9 -10.97 -14.94 3.72
CA ARG A 9 -9.60 -15.43 3.57
C ARG A 9 -9.44 -16.40 2.40
N LYS A 10 -10.40 -17.31 2.20
CA LYS A 10 -10.38 -18.25 1.07
C LYS A 10 -10.53 -17.53 -0.26
N GLU A 11 -11.43 -16.54 -0.33
CA GLU A 11 -11.64 -15.71 -1.52
C GLU A 11 -10.39 -14.91 -1.86
N TYR A 12 -9.74 -14.31 -0.87
CA TYR A 12 -8.46 -13.61 -1.05
C TYR A 12 -7.39 -14.55 -1.64
N LEU A 13 -7.18 -15.74 -1.04
CA LEU A 13 -6.19 -16.69 -1.52
C LEU A 13 -6.49 -17.17 -2.95
N TYR A 14 -7.77 -17.36 -3.26
CA TYR A 14 -8.20 -17.72 -4.61
C TYR A 14 -7.87 -16.62 -5.63
N ARG A 15 -8.20 -15.36 -5.31
CA ARG A 15 -7.89 -14.20 -6.16
C ARG A 15 -6.39 -14.03 -6.39
N LYS A 16 -5.57 -14.16 -5.34
CA LYS A 16 -4.11 -14.11 -5.42
C LYS A 16 -3.51 -15.19 -6.33
N ASN A 17 -4.08 -16.40 -6.30
CA ASN A 17 -3.64 -17.49 -7.17
C ASN A 17 -4.00 -17.27 -8.63
N LEU A 18 -5.14 -16.63 -8.91
CA LEU A 18 -5.52 -16.24 -10.28
C LEU A 18 -4.59 -15.17 -10.83
N GLU A 19 -4.27 -14.16 -10.02
CA GLU A 19 -3.36 -13.08 -10.42
C GLU A 19 -1.99 -13.62 -10.88
N ALA A 20 -1.44 -14.63 -10.19
CA ALA A 20 -0.18 -15.25 -10.59
C ALA A 20 -0.23 -15.85 -12.01
N LYS A 21 -1.36 -16.45 -12.39
CA LYS A 21 -1.58 -16.97 -13.75
C LYS A 21 -1.76 -15.82 -14.74
N GLU A 22 -2.57 -14.83 -14.39
CA GLU A 22 -2.83 -13.65 -15.21
C GLU A 22 -1.55 -12.86 -15.49
N ARG A 23 -0.62 -12.75 -14.54
CA ARG A 23 0.70 -12.14 -14.73
C ARG A 23 1.51 -12.85 -15.82
N LEU A 24 1.52 -14.19 -15.83
CA LEU A 24 2.21 -14.96 -16.88
C LEU A 24 1.57 -14.73 -18.26
N PHE A 25 0.23 -14.69 -18.32
CA PHE A 25 -0.49 -14.36 -19.57
C PHE A 25 -0.19 -12.93 -20.02
N TYR A 26 -0.17 -11.98 -19.11
CA TYR A 26 0.16 -10.58 -19.40
C TYR A 26 1.57 -10.44 -19.97
N GLU A 27 2.56 -11.13 -19.40
CA GLU A 27 3.93 -11.13 -19.95
C GLU A 27 3.98 -11.67 -21.39
N LYS A 28 3.22 -12.73 -21.70
CA LYS A 28 3.09 -13.25 -23.07
C LYS A 28 2.45 -12.22 -24.01
N LYS A 29 1.34 -11.59 -23.59
CA LYS A 29 0.65 -10.56 -24.38
C LYS A 29 1.54 -9.34 -24.62
N ARG A 30 2.27 -8.91 -23.60
CA ARG A 30 3.24 -7.80 -23.70
C ARG A 30 4.32 -8.09 -24.74
N LYS A 31 4.93 -9.28 -24.72
CA LYS A 31 5.92 -9.68 -25.73
C LYS A 31 5.38 -9.63 -27.16
N ILE A 32 4.12 -10.03 -27.36
CA ILE A 32 3.45 -9.96 -28.67
C ILE A 32 3.20 -8.50 -29.06
N ARG A 33 2.72 -7.67 -28.14
CA ARG A 33 2.49 -6.23 -28.35
C ARG A 33 3.78 -5.51 -28.75
N ASP A 34 4.88 -5.79 -28.04
CA ASP A 34 6.20 -5.22 -28.31
C ASP A 34 6.72 -5.68 -29.69
N ALA A 35 6.58 -6.97 -30.03
CA ALA A 35 6.98 -7.49 -31.34
C ALA A 35 6.19 -6.88 -32.50
N LEU A 36 4.88 -6.67 -32.32
CA LEU A 36 4.02 -6.00 -33.30
C LEU A 36 4.41 -4.53 -33.49
N ALA A 37 4.73 -3.82 -32.40
CA ALA A 37 5.16 -2.43 -32.46
C ALA A 37 6.53 -2.24 -33.13
N GLU A 38 7.48 -3.15 -32.86
CA GLU A 38 8.83 -3.11 -33.43
C GLU A 38 8.92 -3.72 -34.84
N GLY A 39 7.86 -4.41 -35.31
CA GLY A 39 7.84 -5.11 -36.59
C GLY A 39 8.78 -6.33 -36.64
N LYS A 40 9.18 -6.87 -35.48
CA LYS A 40 10.08 -8.03 -35.37
C LYS A 40 9.30 -9.34 -35.49
N PRO A 41 9.93 -10.42 -35.99
CA PRO A 41 9.28 -11.73 -36.01
C PRO A 41 8.97 -12.21 -34.60
N ILE A 42 7.78 -12.77 -34.42
CA ILE A 42 7.28 -13.25 -33.13
C ILE A 42 8.12 -14.43 -32.65
N PRO A 43 8.46 -14.50 -31.34
CA PRO A 43 9.25 -15.59 -30.78
C PRO A 43 8.58 -16.95 -31.03
N THR A 44 9.40 -17.94 -31.38
CA THR A 44 8.96 -19.29 -31.79
C THR A 44 8.12 -20.02 -30.74
N GLU A 45 8.32 -19.73 -29.45
CA GLU A 45 7.56 -20.31 -28.34
C GLU A 45 6.09 -19.84 -28.30
N LEU A 46 5.81 -18.62 -28.76
CA LEU A 46 4.48 -18.01 -28.72
C LEU A 46 3.71 -18.14 -30.03
N ARG A 47 4.35 -18.65 -31.09
CA ARG A 47 3.78 -18.70 -32.45
C ARG A 47 2.52 -19.57 -32.56
N ASN A 48 2.38 -20.59 -31.71
CA ASN A 48 1.18 -21.43 -31.67
C ASN A 48 0.02 -20.75 -30.91
N GLU A 49 0.32 -19.99 -29.87
CA GLU A 49 -0.66 -19.28 -29.02
C GLU A 49 -1.01 -17.87 -29.55
N GLU A 50 -0.24 -17.38 -30.53
CA GLU A 50 -0.34 -16.03 -31.10
C GLU A 50 -1.73 -15.71 -31.63
N ALA A 51 -2.34 -16.63 -32.38
CA ALA A 51 -3.61 -16.38 -33.05
C ALA A 51 -4.75 -16.15 -32.05
N ASP A 52 -4.69 -16.79 -30.89
CA ASP A 52 -5.69 -16.65 -29.83
C ASP A 52 -5.37 -15.45 -28.95
N LEU A 53 -4.09 -15.23 -28.60
CA LEU A 53 -3.67 -14.04 -27.84
C LEU A 53 -3.93 -12.74 -28.60
N ARG A 54 -3.83 -12.73 -29.94
CA ARG A 54 -4.19 -11.56 -30.76
C ARG A 54 -5.67 -11.20 -30.65
N LYS A 55 -6.56 -12.19 -30.77
CA LYS A 55 -8.00 -11.96 -30.59
C LYS A 55 -8.31 -11.43 -29.20
N GLU A 56 -7.63 -11.93 -28.18
CA GLU A 56 -7.80 -11.40 -26.82
C GLU A 56 -7.27 -9.98 -26.66
N ILE A 57 -6.12 -9.63 -27.27
CA ILE A 57 -5.58 -8.27 -27.25
C ILE A 57 -6.54 -7.29 -27.93
N ASP A 58 -7.18 -7.67 -29.03
CA ASP A 58 -8.13 -6.82 -29.75
C ASP A 58 -9.42 -6.56 -28.95
N LEU A 59 -9.74 -7.42 -27.98
CA LEU A 59 -10.90 -7.30 -27.09
C LEU A 59 -10.57 -6.58 -25.77
N GLU A 60 -9.31 -6.24 -25.50
CA GLU A 60 -8.89 -5.60 -24.25
C GLU A 60 -9.13 -4.07 -24.28
N ASP A 61 -9.87 -3.58 -23.29
CA ASP A 61 -10.01 -2.15 -23.01
C ASP A 61 -8.78 -1.60 -22.24
N GLU A 62 -8.56 -0.27 -22.28
CA GLU A 62 -7.44 0.42 -21.62
C GLU A 62 -7.29 0.07 -20.12
N GLN A 63 -8.41 -0.21 -19.43
CA GLN A 63 -8.41 -0.59 -18.01
C GLN A 63 -7.99 -2.05 -17.76
N THR A 64 -8.25 -2.94 -18.71
CA THR A 64 -7.94 -4.37 -18.62
C THR A 64 -6.53 -4.66 -19.13
N ALA A 65 -5.98 -3.74 -19.93
CA ALA A 65 -4.64 -3.86 -20.52
C ALA A 65 -3.50 -3.87 -19.49
N ILE A 66 -3.74 -3.44 -18.24
CA ILE A 66 -2.75 -3.47 -17.16
C ILE A 66 -3.29 -4.37 -16.03
N PRO A 67 -2.59 -5.44 -15.64
CA PRO A 67 -3.02 -6.28 -14.55
C PRO A 67 -3.04 -5.46 -13.25
N ARG A 68 -4.16 -5.49 -12.53
CA ARG A 68 -4.25 -4.88 -11.20
C ARG A 68 -3.28 -5.60 -10.28
N SER A 69 -2.31 -4.89 -9.72
CA SER A 69 -1.45 -5.43 -8.69
C SER A 69 -2.25 -5.58 -7.40
N HIS A 70 -2.27 -6.78 -6.83
CA HIS A 70 -2.85 -7.05 -5.50
C HIS A 70 -1.97 -6.54 -4.34
N ILE A 71 -0.96 -5.74 -4.67
CA ILE A 71 -0.09 -5.10 -3.69
C ILE A 71 -0.96 -4.03 -3.00
N ASP A 72 -1.10 -4.17 -1.68
CA ASP A 72 -1.79 -3.24 -0.77
C ASP A 72 -3.33 -3.35 -0.66
N ASP A 73 -3.95 -4.43 -1.15
CA ASP A 73 -5.40 -4.64 -0.98
C ASP A 73 -5.83 -4.82 0.50
N GLU A 74 -4.96 -5.32 1.38
CA GLU A 74 -5.26 -5.46 2.81
C GLU A 74 -5.37 -4.12 3.53
N TYR A 75 -4.68 -3.11 3.02
CA TYR A 75 -4.64 -1.75 3.58
C TYR A 75 -5.34 -0.73 2.67
N ALA A 76 -6.01 -1.16 1.60
CA ALA A 76 -6.70 -0.26 0.67
C ALA A 76 -7.71 0.66 1.38
N ASN A 77 -8.31 0.19 2.48
CA ASN A 77 -9.27 0.96 3.29
C ASN A 77 -8.65 1.55 4.57
N ALA A 78 -7.31 1.59 4.69
CA ALA A 78 -6.64 2.06 5.90
C ALA A 78 -6.95 3.53 6.27
N THR A 79 -7.38 4.33 5.30
CA THR A 79 -7.73 5.75 5.49
C THR A 79 -9.16 5.94 6.01
N GLU A 80 -10.04 4.92 5.93
CA GLU A 80 -11.45 5.07 6.30
C GLU A 80 -11.68 5.06 7.81
N GLN A 81 -10.85 4.33 8.56
CA GLN A 81 -10.99 4.18 10.01
C GLN A 81 -9.63 4.18 10.71
N ASP A 82 -9.57 4.88 11.85
CA ASP A 82 -8.37 4.89 12.67
C ASP A 82 -8.04 3.48 13.20
N PRO A 83 -6.79 3.01 13.04
CA PRO A 83 -6.41 1.66 13.43
C PRO A 83 -6.41 1.50 14.95
N LYS A 84 -7.06 0.44 15.44
CA LYS A 84 -7.07 0.07 16.87
C LYS A 84 -6.11 -1.08 17.11
N ILE A 85 -4.89 -0.77 17.54
CA ILE A 85 -3.82 -1.75 17.76
C ILE A 85 -3.71 -2.08 19.24
N LEU A 86 -3.72 -3.37 19.58
CA LEU A 86 -3.45 -3.86 20.93
C LEU A 86 -2.05 -4.45 20.99
N LEU A 87 -1.19 -3.89 21.85
CA LEU A 87 0.13 -4.43 22.15
C LEU A 87 0.03 -5.39 23.35
N THR A 88 0.31 -6.67 23.14
CA THR A 88 0.31 -7.69 24.20
C THR A 88 1.73 -8.21 24.45
N THR A 89 2.08 -8.44 25.72
CA THR A 89 3.31 -9.15 26.10
C THR A 89 3.04 -10.65 26.32
N SER A 90 4.08 -11.42 26.65
CA SER A 90 3.92 -12.82 27.09
C SER A 90 3.11 -12.92 28.39
N ARG A 91 2.74 -14.15 28.77
CA ARG A 91 1.90 -14.45 29.95
C ARG A 91 2.47 -13.87 31.26
N ASP A 92 3.77 -14.03 31.49
CA ASP A 92 4.48 -13.53 32.67
C ASP A 92 5.71 -12.70 32.24
N PRO A 93 5.53 -11.40 31.92
CA PRO A 93 6.61 -10.56 31.41
C PRO A 93 7.50 -10.03 32.54
N SER A 94 8.76 -9.75 32.19
CA SER A 94 9.67 -9.03 33.09
C SER A 94 9.28 -7.56 33.23
N GLN A 95 9.74 -6.92 34.32
CA GLN A 95 9.49 -5.49 34.57
C GLN A 95 9.98 -4.58 33.41
N PRO A 96 11.17 -4.79 32.82
CA PRO A 96 11.61 -3.99 31.67
C PRO A 96 10.71 -4.14 30.44
N LEU A 97 10.19 -5.34 30.18
CA LEU A 97 9.31 -5.60 29.03
C LEU A 97 7.94 -4.94 29.21
N THR A 98 7.45 -4.90 30.46
CA THR A 98 6.21 -4.19 30.81
C THR A 98 6.35 -2.68 30.62
N GLN A 99 7.51 -2.11 30.97
CA GLN A 99 7.81 -0.71 30.71
C GLN A 99 7.92 -0.42 29.21
N PHE A 100 8.59 -1.28 28.44
CA PHE A 100 8.70 -1.16 26.98
C PHE A 100 7.34 -1.19 26.28
N ALA A 101 6.46 -2.11 26.66
CA ALA A 101 5.11 -2.19 26.10
C ALA A 101 4.31 -0.89 26.31
N LYS A 102 4.47 -0.24 27.48
CA LYS A 102 3.86 1.07 27.77
C LYS A 102 4.48 2.20 26.96
N VAL A 103 5.81 2.23 26.87
CA VAL A 103 6.55 3.26 26.13
C VAL A 103 6.25 3.21 24.64
N ASN A 104 6.00 2.05 24.03
CA ASN A 104 5.64 1.98 22.60
C ASN A 104 4.17 2.25 22.33
N HIS A 105 3.30 2.01 23.32
CA HIS A 105 1.88 2.30 23.21
C HIS A 105 1.60 3.83 23.14
N LEU A 106 2.34 4.64 23.90
CA LEU A 106 2.16 6.09 23.95
C LEU A 106 2.47 6.86 22.63
N PRO A 107 3.60 6.64 21.95
CA PRO A 107 3.98 7.37 20.74
C PRO A 107 3.11 6.99 19.54
N LEU A 108 2.58 5.77 19.47
CA LEU A 108 1.69 5.36 18.37
C LEU A 108 0.38 6.16 18.34
N LEU A 109 -0.09 6.66 19.49
CA LEU A 109 -1.29 7.50 19.59
C LEU A 109 -0.96 9.00 19.59
N GLY A 110 0.23 9.40 20.06
CA GLY A 110 0.65 10.79 20.19
C GLY A 110 1.39 11.39 18.98
N PHE A 111 2.04 10.59 18.13
CA PHE A 111 2.77 11.13 16.98
C PHE A 111 1.86 11.71 15.90
N PHE A 112 0.62 11.22 15.77
CA PHE A 112 -0.32 11.70 14.76
C PHE A 112 -0.89 13.09 15.08
N SER A 113 -1.09 13.41 16.36
CA SER A 113 -1.62 14.71 16.78
C SER A 113 -0.57 15.83 16.76
N LEU A 114 0.68 15.53 17.10
CA LEU A 114 1.75 16.52 17.16
C LEU A 114 2.28 16.90 15.75
N PHE A 115 2.27 15.96 14.80
CA PHE A 115 2.72 16.24 13.43
C PHE A 115 1.74 17.16 12.68
N LEU A 116 0.42 17.02 12.93
CA LEU A 116 -0.59 17.90 12.36
C LEU A 116 -0.54 19.32 12.99
N ALA A 117 -0.21 19.42 14.28
CA ALA A 117 -0.05 20.70 14.97
C ALA A 117 1.16 21.51 14.47
N CYS A 118 2.27 20.85 14.11
CA CYS A 118 3.47 21.51 13.60
C CYS A 118 3.32 22.02 12.15
N ILE A 119 2.48 21.41 11.31
CA ILE A 119 2.21 21.90 9.95
C ILE A 119 1.22 23.07 9.97
N GLY A 120 0.29 23.10 10.94
CA GLY A 120 -0.72 24.17 11.06
C GLY A 120 -0.25 25.46 11.75
N SER A 121 0.93 25.50 12.35
CA SER A 121 1.41 26.64 13.16
C SER A 121 2.59 27.40 12.56
N SER A 122 3.10 27.02 11.38
CA SER A 122 4.14 27.76 10.66
C SER A 122 3.61 28.93 9.81
N GLY A 123 2.28 29.06 9.65
CA GLY A 123 1.64 30.14 8.87
C GLY A 123 1.14 31.34 9.68
N LEU A 124 1.11 31.28 11.01
CA LEU A 124 0.52 32.35 11.87
C LEU A 124 1.49 32.90 12.93
N MET A 125 2.71 32.38 13.01
CA MET A 125 3.73 32.79 13.98
C MET A 125 4.75 33.80 13.41
N LEU A 126 4.36 34.62 12.43
CA LEU A 126 5.21 35.70 11.92
C LEU A 126 4.64 37.12 12.12
N SER A 127 3.47 37.27 12.75
CA SER A 127 2.83 38.58 12.95
C SER A 127 2.75 39.04 14.42
N LEU A 128 3.21 38.24 15.39
CA LEU A 128 3.11 38.58 16.82
C LEU A 128 4.46 38.85 17.52
N LEU A 129 5.59 38.71 16.82
CA LEU A 129 6.93 38.91 17.39
C LEU A 129 7.46 40.36 17.30
N ASN A 130 6.58 41.35 17.07
CA ASN A 130 6.97 42.77 16.97
C ASN A 130 6.32 43.69 18.02
N VAL A 131 5.68 43.15 19.07
CA VAL A 131 4.95 43.98 20.07
C VAL A 131 5.47 43.82 21.50
N THR A 132 6.33 42.86 21.82
CA THR A 132 6.93 42.78 23.17
C THR A 132 8.44 42.74 23.07
N GLY A 133 9.04 43.92 23.07
CA GLY A 133 10.48 44.10 23.27
C GLY A 133 10.89 43.52 24.62
N ILE A 134 11.62 42.41 24.59
CA ILE A 134 12.30 41.85 25.75
C ILE A 134 13.70 41.48 25.28
N GLU A 135 14.66 42.32 25.68
CA GLU A 135 16.09 42.03 25.60
C GLU A 135 16.39 40.79 26.44
N ILE A 136 17.10 39.82 25.86
CA ILE A 136 17.78 38.79 26.65
C ILE A 136 19.24 38.83 26.22
N GLY A 137 20.05 39.44 27.09
CA GLY A 137 21.49 39.52 26.97
C GLY A 137 22.12 38.13 26.93
N LEU A 138 23.12 38.00 26.06
CA LEU A 138 24.01 36.85 25.97
C LEU A 138 25.05 36.94 27.10
N SER A 139 25.16 35.87 27.88
CA SER A 139 26.37 35.46 28.60
C SER A 139 26.58 33.98 28.37
#